data_AF-A0A368GRD3-F1
#
_entry.id   AF-A0A368GRD3-F1
#
_cell.length_a   1.000
_cell.length_b   1.000
_cell.length_c   1.000
_cell.angle_alpha   90.00
_cell.angle_beta   90.00
_cell.angle_gamma   90.00
#
_symmetry.space_group_name_H-M   'P 1'
#
loop_
_entity.id
_entity.type
_entity.pdbx_description
1 polymer ?
#
loop_
_entity_poly.entity_id
_entity_poly.type
_entity_poly.pdbx_seq_one_letter_code
_entity_poly.pdbx_strand_id
1 'polypeptide(L)'
;LNAQHAYTHSNNLIVRIDCCSENEVATILPILRLLLFRCRINFSYAEWERCVLQMADYKFASNVVELLADFADKILELNIGSVQFVKEQRRRNVPDEEAQYIAHVLQIWTARCYSTLRCLRIFAFVRLDAHISLILSKCSVLSHLTLSKISEICCPCFNNVVSFEFNGCGMGYIEQDLEMGKCLVKYFPSLRVIAFREVCFDPVVTSLIRLAYLKF
;
A
#
# COMPACT_ATOMS: atom_id res chain seq x y z
N LEU A 1 -9.19 -19.08 -0.95
CA LEU A 1 -7.73 -19.31 -0.76
C LEU A 1 -7.20 -20.41 -1.69
N ASN A 2 -7.81 -21.60 -1.77
CA ASN A 2 -7.34 -22.71 -2.63
C ASN A 2 -7.26 -22.42 -4.15
N ALA A 3 -8.08 -21.51 -4.68
CA ALA A 3 -8.06 -21.19 -6.11
C ALA A 3 -6.91 -20.24 -6.53
N GLN A 4 -6.25 -19.54 -5.60
CA GLN A 4 -5.29 -18.47 -5.96
C GLN A 4 -3.92 -19.00 -6.40
N HIS A 5 -3.49 -20.14 -5.84
CA HIS A 5 -2.21 -20.77 -6.17
C HIS A 5 -2.15 -21.22 -7.64
N ALA A 6 -3.27 -21.71 -8.18
CA ALA A 6 -3.34 -22.23 -9.55
C ALA A 6 -3.17 -21.14 -10.63
N TYR A 7 -3.48 -19.87 -10.35
CA TYR A 7 -3.52 -18.81 -11.37
C TYR A 7 -2.32 -17.87 -11.39
N THR A 8 -1.54 -17.79 -10.30
CA THR A 8 -0.57 -16.69 -10.14
C THR A 8 0.88 -17.13 -10.04
N HIS A 9 1.14 -18.41 -9.80
CA HIS A 9 2.49 -18.97 -9.57
C HIS A 9 3.26 -18.24 -8.44
N SER A 10 2.56 -17.42 -7.65
CA SER A 10 3.06 -16.73 -6.47
C SER A 10 2.11 -17.00 -5.29
N ASN A 11 2.69 -17.15 -4.10
CA ASN A 11 1.92 -17.42 -2.88
C ASN A 11 1.22 -16.13 -2.43
N ASN A 12 0.05 -15.87 -2.99
CA ASN A 12 -0.76 -14.69 -2.67
C ASN A 12 -1.68 -14.94 -1.48
N LEU A 13 -1.66 -14.02 -0.52
CA LEU A 13 -2.68 -13.89 0.52
C LEU A 13 -3.54 -12.67 0.19
N ILE A 14 -4.82 -12.90 -0.14
CA ILE A 14 -5.79 -11.81 -0.33
C ILE A 14 -6.80 -11.85 0.80
N VAL A 15 -6.87 -10.76 1.55
CA VAL A 15 -7.79 -10.57 2.68
C VAL A 15 -8.68 -9.38 2.36
N ARG A 16 -9.97 -9.67 2.14
CA ARG A 16 -11.00 -8.65 1.94
C ARG A 16 -11.94 -8.65 3.14
N ILE A 17 -12.10 -7.50 3.78
CA ILE A 17 -12.96 -7.30 4.93
C ILE A 17 -13.88 -6.11 4.62
N ASP A 18 -15.16 -6.40 4.41
CA ASP A 18 -16.17 -5.37 4.12
C ASP A 18 -16.85 -4.84 5.41
N CYS A 19 -16.37 -5.24 6.58
CA CYS A 19 -16.87 -4.81 7.89
C CYS A 19 -16.49 -3.38 8.22
N CYS A 20 -17.35 -2.71 8.99
CA CYS A 20 -17.25 -1.29 9.28
C CYS A 20 -17.33 -0.96 10.77
N SER A 21 -17.41 -1.97 11.64
CA SER A 21 -17.51 -1.77 13.09
C SER A 21 -16.55 -2.67 13.87
N GLU A 22 -16.21 -2.24 15.08
CA GLU A 22 -15.31 -2.95 15.98
C GLU A 22 -15.84 -4.35 16.32
N ASN A 23 -17.14 -4.47 16.60
CA ASN A 23 -17.78 -5.74 16.93
C ASN A 23 -17.71 -6.76 15.79
N GLU A 24 -17.90 -6.30 14.54
CA GLU A 24 -17.76 -7.17 13.36
C GLU A 24 -16.32 -7.65 13.19
N VAL A 25 -15.34 -6.74 13.34
CA VAL A 25 -13.91 -7.09 13.26
C VAL A 25 -13.54 -8.08 14.37
N ALA A 26 -13.97 -7.84 15.60
CA ALA A 26 -13.75 -8.74 16.73
C ALA A 26 -14.34 -10.15 16.49
N THR A 27 -15.47 -10.23 15.80
CA THR A 27 -16.10 -11.50 15.43
C THR A 27 -15.32 -12.26 14.35
N ILE A 28 -14.70 -11.55 13.42
CA ILE A 28 -13.98 -12.15 12.28
C ILE A 28 -12.55 -12.57 12.65
N LEU A 29 -11.88 -11.87 13.57
CA LEU A 29 -10.48 -12.16 13.91
C LEU A 29 -10.23 -13.63 14.33
N PRO A 30 -11.07 -14.27 15.19
CA PRO A 30 -10.89 -15.69 15.52
C PRO A 30 -11.04 -16.61 14.31
N ILE A 31 -11.98 -16.30 13.41
CA ILE A 31 -12.22 -17.07 12.18
C ILE A 31 -11.02 -16.94 11.24
N LEU A 32 -10.53 -15.71 11.04
CA LEU A 32 -9.34 -15.44 10.23
C LEU A 32 -8.12 -16.17 10.78
N ARG A 33 -7.90 -16.15 12.10
CA ARG A 33 -6.81 -16.87 12.75
C ARG A 33 -6.88 -18.37 12.49
N LEU A 34 -8.07 -18.96 12.62
CA LEU A 34 -8.27 -20.39 12.36
C LEU A 34 -7.99 -20.74 10.89
N LEU A 35 -8.40 -19.89 9.94
CA LEU A 35 -8.15 -20.10 8.52
C LEU A 35 -6.65 -20.01 8.19
N LEU A 36 -5.95 -19.00 8.70
CA LEU A 36 -4.49 -18.85 8.52
C LEU A 36 -3.73 -20.03 9.12
N PHE A 37 -4.13 -20.49 10.30
CA PHE A 37 -3.56 -21.67 10.94
C PHE A 37 -3.73 -22.94 10.09
N ARG A 38 -4.92 -23.15 9.53
CA ARG A 38 -5.19 -24.28 8.62
C ARG A 38 -4.34 -24.19 7.35
N CYS A 39 -4.12 -23.00 6.79
CA CYS A 39 -3.19 -22.81 5.68
C CYS A 39 -1.78 -23.23 6.10
N ARG A 40 -1.28 -22.76 7.24
CA ARG A 40 0.07 -23.09 7.70
C ARG A 40 0.31 -24.58 7.93
N ILE A 41 -0.69 -25.33 8.41
CA ILE A 41 -0.56 -26.79 8.61
C ILE A 41 -0.61 -27.56 7.29
N ASN A 42 -1.52 -27.18 6.39
CA ASN A 42 -1.78 -27.95 5.17
C ASN A 42 -0.77 -27.66 4.05
N PHE A 43 0.03 -26.59 4.17
CA PHE A 43 1.05 -26.23 3.19
C PHE A 43 2.44 -26.35 3.83
N SER A 44 3.27 -27.22 3.26
CA SER A 44 4.68 -27.37 3.64
C SER A 44 5.51 -26.08 3.46
N TYR A 45 5.01 -25.13 2.66
CA TYR A 45 5.67 -23.89 2.23
C TYR A 45 4.70 -22.72 2.04
N ALA A 46 3.72 -22.48 2.94
CA ALA A 46 2.92 -21.25 2.85
C ALA A 46 3.72 -20.03 3.35
N GLU A 47 4.86 -19.74 2.73
CA GLU A 47 5.45 -18.41 2.80
C GLU A 47 4.74 -17.57 1.75
N TRP A 48 3.76 -16.77 2.19
CA TRP A 48 3.08 -15.83 1.32
C TRP A 48 4.04 -14.72 0.90
N GLU A 49 4.37 -14.69 -0.38
CA GLU A 49 5.26 -13.67 -0.96
C GLU A 49 4.54 -12.35 -1.18
N ARG A 50 3.22 -12.41 -1.39
CA ARG A 50 2.41 -11.21 -1.63
C ARG A 50 1.17 -11.20 -0.77
N CYS A 51 0.93 -10.07 -0.12
CA CYS A 51 -0.26 -9.83 0.69
C CYS A 51 -1.06 -8.65 0.13
N VAL A 52 -2.37 -8.84 0.01
CA VAL A 52 -3.31 -7.81 -0.41
C VAL A 52 -4.39 -7.67 0.66
N LEU A 53 -4.42 -6.53 1.35
CA LEU A 53 -5.46 -6.21 2.33
C LEU A 53 -6.42 -5.18 1.76
N GLN A 54 -7.70 -5.52 1.74
CA GLN A 54 -8.77 -4.66 1.24
C GLN A 54 -9.79 -4.51 2.37
N MET A 55 -9.90 -3.30 2.91
CA MET A 55 -10.85 -3.02 3.99
C MET A 55 -11.78 -1.87 3.61
N ALA A 56 -13.07 -2.02 3.88
CA ALA A 56 -14.05 -0.95 3.68
C ALA A 56 -13.73 0.27 4.56
N ASP A 57 -13.24 0.02 5.77
CA ASP A 57 -12.77 1.01 6.75
C ASP A 57 -11.45 0.54 7.38
N TYR A 58 -10.42 1.39 7.36
CA TYR A 58 -9.11 1.07 7.92
C TYR A 58 -8.97 1.37 9.42
N LYS A 59 -9.98 1.95 10.06
CA LYS A 59 -9.96 2.31 11.49
C LYS A 59 -9.51 1.17 12.41
N PHE A 60 -9.90 -0.07 12.08
CA PHE A 60 -9.58 -1.27 12.85
C PHE A 60 -8.57 -2.19 12.15
N ALA A 61 -7.87 -1.68 11.13
CA ALA A 61 -6.96 -2.47 10.32
C ALA A 61 -5.75 -2.98 11.10
N SER A 62 -5.30 -2.27 12.15
CA SER A 62 -4.19 -2.71 13.00
C SER A 62 -4.42 -4.09 13.61
N ASN A 63 -5.61 -4.34 14.18
CA ASN A 63 -5.95 -5.63 14.78
C ASN A 63 -5.88 -6.78 13.76
N VAL A 64 -6.30 -6.51 12.52
CA VAL A 64 -6.21 -7.48 11.41
C VAL A 64 -4.76 -7.68 11.01
N VAL A 65 -4.01 -6.59 10.86
CA VAL A 65 -2.63 -6.61 10.38
C VAL A 65 -1.69 -7.27 11.38
N GLU A 66 -1.88 -7.07 12.68
CA GLU A 66 -1.15 -7.80 13.74
C GLU A 66 -1.31 -9.31 13.56
N LEU A 67 -2.55 -9.76 13.34
CA LEU A 67 -2.82 -11.17 13.07
C LEU A 67 -2.17 -11.62 11.76
N LEU A 68 -2.25 -10.86 10.67
CA LEU A 68 -1.63 -11.24 9.39
C LEU A 68 -0.11 -11.27 9.48
N ALA A 69 0.48 -10.35 10.22
CA ALA A 69 1.91 -10.22 10.47
C ALA A 69 2.51 -11.46 11.16
N ASP A 70 1.75 -12.15 12.01
CA ASP A 70 2.18 -13.40 12.66
C ASP A 70 2.30 -14.59 11.68
N PHE A 71 1.71 -14.46 10.50
CA PHE A 71 1.61 -15.52 9.50
C PHE A 71 2.38 -15.18 8.21
N ALA A 72 2.53 -13.90 7.86
CA ALA A 72 3.17 -13.44 6.64
C ALA A 72 4.35 -12.51 6.94
N ASP A 73 5.39 -13.05 7.56
CA ASP A 73 6.60 -12.31 7.96
C ASP A 73 7.60 -12.10 6.80
N LYS A 74 7.51 -12.90 5.72
CA LYS A 74 8.38 -12.83 4.54
C LYS A 74 7.69 -12.29 3.28
N ILE A 75 6.91 -11.22 3.44
CA ILE A 75 6.24 -10.56 2.32
C ILE A 75 7.28 -9.84 1.44
N LEU A 76 7.24 -10.10 0.14
CA LEU A 76 7.97 -9.38 -0.91
C LEU A 76 7.13 -8.22 -1.46
N GLU A 77 5.81 -8.42 -1.60
CA GLU A 77 4.88 -7.43 -2.11
C GLU A 77 3.69 -7.18 -1.18
N LEU A 78 3.52 -5.94 -0.76
CA LEU A 78 2.39 -5.54 0.08
C LEU A 78 1.48 -4.57 -0.68
N ASN A 79 0.20 -4.93 -0.76
CA ASN A 79 -0.86 -4.07 -1.30
C ASN A 79 -1.87 -3.73 -0.21
N ILE A 80 -2.09 -2.44 0.02
CA ILE A 80 -3.15 -1.90 0.87
C ILE A 80 -4.19 -1.28 -0.05
N GLY A 81 -5.32 -1.97 -0.21
CA GLY A 81 -6.37 -1.69 -1.17
C GLY A 81 -6.08 -2.23 -2.58
N SER A 82 -6.92 -1.84 -3.53
CA SER A 82 -6.71 -2.08 -4.96
C SER A 82 -7.52 -1.07 -5.78
N VAL A 83 -7.15 -0.88 -7.05
CA VAL A 83 -7.90 -0.05 -8.00
C VAL A 83 -9.38 -0.46 -8.06
N GLN A 84 -9.66 -1.75 -8.18
CA GLN A 84 -11.03 -2.26 -8.24
C GLN A 84 -11.79 -1.94 -6.95
N PHE A 85 -11.16 -2.17 -5.79
CA PHE A 85 -11.80 -1.95 -4.50
C PHE A 85 -12.09 -0.47 -4.24
N VAL A 86 -11.18 0.43 -4.65
CA VAL A 86 -11.40 1.88 -4.55
C VAL A 86 -12.61 2.33 -5.38
N LYS A 87 -12.82 1.73 -6.56
CA LYS A 87 -14.00 2.02 -7.41
C LYS A 87 -15.30 1.46 -6.80
N GLU A 88 -15.22 0.37 -6.04
CA GLU A 88 -16.36 -0.26 -5.35
C GLU A 88 -16.69 0.38 -3.99
N GLN A 89 -15.75 1.11 -3.37
CA GLN A 89 -15.92 1.69 -2.03
C GLN A 89 -17.07 2.70 -2.00
N ARG A 90 -18.13 2.35 -1.25
CA ARG A 90 -19.31 3.19 -1.05
C ARG A 90 -19.16 4.23 0.06
N ARG A 91 -18.22 4.00 1.00
CA ARG A 91 -17.89 4.93 2.09
C ARG A 91 -16.58 5.62 1.78
N ARG A 92 -16.55 6.93 2.06
CA ARG A 92 -15.32 7.73 2.00
C ARG A 92 -14.86 7.95 3.43
N ASN A 93 -13.66 7.45 3.75
CA ASN A 93 -13.00 7.79 4.99
C ASN A 93 -12.56 9.26 4.95
N VAL A 94 -12.47 9.89 6.12
CA VAL A 94 -11.84 11.21 6.25
C VAL A 94 -10.37 11.04 5.86
N PRO A 95 -9.84 11.79 4.87
CA PRO A 95 -8.51 11.55 4.31
C PRO A 95 -7.39 11.47 5.36
N ASP A 96 -7.39 12.40 6.31
CA ASP A 96 -6.37 12.45 7.36
C ASP A 96 -6.48 11.32 8.39
N GLU A 97 -7.70 10.90 8.72
CA GLU A 97 -7.90 9.75 9.61
C GLU A 97 -7.44 8.46 8.91
N GLU A 98 -7.83 8.26 7.64
CA GLU A 98 -7.39 7.10 6.87
C GLU A 98 -5.86 7.06 6.77
N ALA A 99 -5.22 8.19 6.48
CA ALA A 99 -3.76 8.29 6.44
C ALA A 99 -3.09 7.88 7.76
N GLN A 100 -3.66 8.27 8.92
CA GLN A 100 -3.17 7.85 10.23
C GLN A 100 -3.31 6.34 10.44
N TYR A 101 -4.46 5.76 10.09
CA TYR A 101 -4.67 4.32 10.17
C TYR A 101 -3.70 3.55 9.28
N ILE A 102 -3.44 4.04 8.05
CA ILE A 102 -2.47 3.43 7.14
C ILE A 102 -1.04 3.52 7.67
N ALA A 103 -0.64 4.65 8.25
CA ALA A 103 0.68 4.77 8.87
C ALA A 103 0.87 3.73 9.99
N HIS A 104 -0.16 3.51 10.82
CA HIS A 104 -0.14 2.52 11.88
C HIS A 104 -0.06 1.08 11.33
N VAL A 105 -0.85 0.76 10.29
CA VAL A 105 -0.77 -0.52 9.56
C VAL A 105 0.64 -0.77 9.04
N LEU A 106 1.25 0.22 8.40
CA LEU A 106 2.60 0.12 7.85
C LEU A 106 3.65 -0.08 8.94
N GLN A 107 3.52 0.61 10.08
CA GLN A 107 4.42 0.43 11.21
C GLN A 107 4.42 -1.02 11.71
N ILE A 108 3.25 -1.65 11.83
CA ILE A 108 3.12 -3.04 12.29
C ILE A 108 3.73 -4.01 11.26
N TRP A 109 3.36 -3.88 9.99
CA TRP A 109 3.79 -4.84 8.96
C TRP A 109 5.26 -4.73 8.62
N THR A 110 5.75 -3.52 8.40
CA THR A 110 7.17 -3.32 8.05
C THR A 110 8.08 -3.80 9.18
N ALA A 111 7.66 -3.72 10.44
CA ALA A 111 8.43 -4.31 11.55
C ALA A 111 8.65 -5.83 11.40
N ARG A 112 7.78 -6.53 10.67
CA ARG A 112 7.94 -7.96 10.37
C ARG A 112 8.68 -8.22 9.06
N CYS A 113 8.33 -7.52 7.99
CA CYS A 113 8.81 -7.82 6.63
C CYS A 113 9.85 -6.82 6.09
N TYR A 114 10.45 -5.97 6.92
CA TYR A 114 11.38 -4.92 6.46
C TYR A 114 12.56 -5.46 5.62
N SER A 115 13.06 -6.66 5.91
CA SER A 115 14.20 -7.24 5.21
C SER A 115 13.84 -7.85 3.86
N THR A 116 12.55 -8.09 3.60
CA THR A 116 12.06 -8.79 2.40
C THR A 116 11.20 -7.91 1.50
N LEU A 117 10.56 -6.87 2.03
CA LEU A 117 9.61 -6.05 1.31
C LEU A 117 10.27 -5.26 0.17
N ARG A 118 9.98 -5.65 -1.07
CA ARG A 118 10.51 -5.02 -2.30
C ARG A 118 9.55 -4.05 -2.94
N CYS A 119 8.25 -4.30 -2.78
CA CYS A 119 7.19 -3.55 -3.44
C CYS A 119 6.07 -3.21 -2.47
N LEU A 120 5.73 -1.92 -2.38
CA LEU A 120 4.62 -1.44 -1.57
C LEU A 120 3.63 -0.67 -2.46
N ARG A 121 2.36 -1.04 -2.40
CA ARG A 121 1.28 -0.37 -3.14
C ARG A 121 0.18 0.05 -2.20
N ILE A 122 -0.12 1.33 -2.17
CA ILE A 122 -1.14 1.89 -1.28
C ILE A 122 -2.18 2.64 -2.10
N PHE A 123 -3.40 2.11 -2.09
CA PHE A 123 -4.56 2.65 -2.80
C PHE A 123 -5.50 3.45 -1.87
N ALA A 124 -5.15 3.54 -0.58
CA ALA A 124 -5.79 4.37 0.44
C ALA A 124 -5.09 5.75 0.55
N PHE A 125 -5.69 6.69 1.28
CA PHE A 125 -5.04 7.96 1.62
C PHE A 125 -3.77 7.73 2.43
N VAL A 126 -2.71 8.46 2.07
CA VAL A 126 -1.42 8.45 2.78
C VAL A 126 -0.98 9.89 3.01
N ARG A 127 -0.44 10.15 4.21
CA ARG A 127 0.32 11.37 4.50
C ARG A 127 1.79 11.10 4.20
N LEU A 128 2.39 11.91 3.34
CA LEU A 128 3.81 11.83 3.00
C LEU A 128 4.62 12.76 3.90
N ASP A 129 5.00 12.26 5.07
CA ASP A 129 5.79 13.00 6.05
C ASP A 129 7.11 12.30 6.42
N ALA A 130 7.85 12.90 7.36
CA ALA A 130 9.07 12.31 7.90
C ALA A 130 8.81 10.97 8.62
N HIS A 131 7.61 10.76 9.18
CA HIS A 131 7.27 9.54 9.90
C HIS A 131 7.14 8.36 8.94
N ILE A 132 6.39 8.51 7.85
CA ILE A 132 6.30 7.43 6.84
C ILE A 132 7.63 7.19 6.14
N SER A 133 8.42 8.25 5.91
CA SER A 133 9.78 8.13 5.36
C SER A 133 10.67 7.29 6.28
N LEU A 134 10.57 7.48 7.59
CA LEU A 134 11.31 6.69 8.59
C LEU A 134 10.82 5.25 8.70
N ILE A 135 9.52 4.99 8.55
CA ILE A 135 8.98 3.62 8.52
C ILE A 135 9.56 2.89 7.30
N LEU A 136 9.48 3.49 6.11
CA LEU A 136 9.89 2.85 4.87
C LEU A 136 11.41 2.79 4.70
N SER A 137 12.19 3.68 5.33
CA SER A 137 13.65 3.63 5.27
C SER A 137 14.25 2.38 5.91
N LYS A 138 13.53 1.76 6.87
CA LYS A 138 13.90 0.45 7.46
C LYS A 138 13.83 -0.67 6.43
N CYS A 139 13.01 -0.52 5.39
CA CYS A 139 12.87 -1.50 4.33
C CYS A 139 13.97 -1.30 3.28
N SER A 140 15.18 -1.78 3.58
CA SER A 140 16.38 -1.52 2.75
C SER A 140 16.28 -2.02 1.31
N VAL A 141 15.44 -3.02 1.05
CA VAL A 141 15.22 -3.61 -0.29
C VAL A 141 13.96 -3.09 -0.97
N LEU A 142 13.23 -2.16 -0.35
CA LEU A 142 12.05 -1.53 -0.93
C LEU A 142 12.48 -0.66 -2.12
N SER A 143 12.11 -1.10 -3.32
CA SER A 143 12.54 -0.49 -4.58
C SER A 143 11.40 0.13 -5.36
N HIS A 144 10.16 -0.32 -5.12
CA HIS A 144 8.96 0.18 -5.79
C HIS A 144 7.90 0.67 -4.80
N LEU A 145 7.37 1.87 -5.05
CA LEU A 145 6.24 2.44 -4.32
C LEU A 145 5.12 2.84 -5.30
N THR A 146 3.91 2.35 -5.07
CA THR A 146 2.69 2.85 -5.72
C THR A 146 1.84 3.63 -4.72
N LEU A 147 1.41 4.84 -5.08
CA LEU A 147 0.46 5.63 -4.30
C LEU A 147 -0.73 6.05 -5.17
N SER A 148 -1.92 6.10 -4.58
CA SER A 148 -3.12 6.56 -5.29
C SER A 148 -3.74 7.84 -4.75
N LYS A 149 -3.61 8.11 -3.45
CA LYS A 149 -4.27 9.21 -2.78
C LYS A 149 -3.32 9.80 -1.73
N ILE A 150 -3.10 11.11 -1.78
CA ILE A 150 -2.19 11.80 -0.86
C ILE A 150 -3.01 12.79 -0.04
N SER A 151 -3.07 12.65 1.28
CA SER A 151 -3.80 13.61 2.12
C SER A 151 -2.98 14.88 2.36
N GLU A 152 -1.67 14.74 2.54
CA GLU A 152 -0.75 15.84 2.86
C GLU A 152 0.70 15.46 2.49
N ILE A 153 1.54 16.46 2.22
CA ILE A 153 2.97 16.31 1.95
C ILE A 153 3.76 17.23 2.88
N CYS A 154 4.60 16.65 3.73
CA CYS A 154 5.43 17.36 4.69
C CYS A 154 6.86 16.81 4.72
N CYS A 155 7.69 17.31 3.80
CA CYS A 155 9.13 16.98 3.70
C CYS A 155 9.47 15.47 3.67
N PRO A 156 8.80 14.64 2.84
CA PRO A 156 9.17 13.23 2.74
C PRO A 156 10.50 13.04 2.00
N CYS A 157 11.20 11.93 2.28
CA CYS A 157 12.43 11.56 1.58
C CYS A 157 12.58 10.03 1.51
N PHE A 158 12.51 9.48 0.29
CA PHE A 158 12.56 8.04 0.03
C PHE A 158 13.80 7.67 -0.79
N ASN A 159 14.94 7.49 -0.11
CA ASN A 159 16.24 7.28 -0.76
C ASN A 159 16.39 5.93 -1.49
N ASN A 160 15.63 4.90 -1.10
CA ASN A 160 15.80 3.55 -1.65
C ASN A 160 14.84 3.25 -2.82
N VAL A 161 13.83 4.10 -3.01
CA VAL A 161 12.79 3.88 -4.04
C VAL A 161 13.32 4.31 -5.40
N VAL A 162 13.50 3.33 -6.29
CA VAL A 162 13.98 3.51 -7.66
C VAL A 162 12.85 3.51 -8.69
N SER A 163 11.66 3.04 -8.30
CA SER A 163 10.47 3.01 -9.14
C SER A 163 9.26 3.54 -8.37
N PHE A 164 8.56 4.49 -8.98
CA PHE A 164 7.38 5.12 -8.40
C PHE A 164 6.22 5.06 -9.39
N GLU A 165 5.05 4.64 -8.92
CA GLU A 165 3.81 4.72 -9.68
C GLU A 165 2.80 5.60 -8.92
N PHE A 166 2.28 6.62 -9.61
CA PHE A 166 1.09 7.31 -9.14
C PHE A 166 -0.14 6.79 -9.90
N ASN A 167 -1.07 6.20 -9.16
CA ASN A 167 -2.26 5.55 -9.73
C ASN A 167 -3.54 6.27 -9.29
N GLY A 168 -4.04 7.16 -10.13
CA GLY A 168 -5.19 8.01 -9.83
C GLY A 168 -6.52 7.26 -9.70
N CYS A 169 -6.57 5.96 -9.99
CA CYS A 169 -7.77 5.12 -9.90
C CYS A 169 -9.00 5.67 -10.66
N GLY A 170 -8.78 6.51 -11.68
CA GLY A 170 -9.83 7.20 -12.44
C GLY A 170 -10.48 8.38 -11.72
N MET A 171 -9.91 8.82 -10.60
CA MET A 171 -10.38 9.98 -9.83
C MET A 171 -9.75 11.28 -10.35
N GLY A 172 -10.40 12.41 -10.04
CA GLY A 172 -9.82 13.74 -10.27
C GLY A 172 -8.64 13.99 -9.33
N TYR A 173 -7.67 14.77 -9.79
CA TYR A 173 -6.51 15.14 -8.99
C TYR A 173 -6.86 16.19 -7.93
N ILE A 174 -6.07 16.21 -6.86
CA ILE A 174 -6.07 17.27 -5.85
C ILE A 174 -4.73 18.03 -5.86
N GLU A 175 -4.65 19.13 -5.10
CA GLU A 175 -3.46 19.99 -5.06
C GLU A 175 -2.20 19.23 -4.63
N GLN A 176 -2.35 18.30 -3.68
CA GLN A 176 -1.28 17.46 -3.19
C GLN A 176 -0.69 16.57 -4.29
N ASP A 177 -1.53 16.02 -5.18
CA ASP A 177 -1.06 15.20 -6.30
C ASP A 177 -0.19 16.01 -7.26
N LEU A 178 -0.59 17.27 -7.51
CA LEU A 178 0.18 18.20 -8.34
C LEU A 178 1.52 18.56 -7.69
N GLU A 179 1.52 18.84 -6.40
CA GLU A 179 2.73 19.19 -5.65
C GLU A 179 3.73 18.03 -5.60
N MET A 180 3.24 16.81 -5.38
CA MET A 180 4.05 15.60 -5.48
C MET A 180 4.68 15.50 -6.87
N GLY A 181 3.89 15.67 -7.93
CA GLY A 181 4.38 15.62 -9.31
C GLY A 181 5.49 16.64 -9.61
N LYS A 182 5.36 17.89 -9.12
CA LYS A 182 6.37 18.95 -9.31
C LYS A 182 7.67 18.67 -8.56
N CYS A 183 7.58 18.05 -7.40
CA CYS A 183 8.69 17.85 -6.47
C CYS A 183 9.18 16.39 -6.40
N LEU A 184 8.83 15.53 -7.38
CA LEU A 184 9.18 14.11 -7.40
C LEU A 184 10.66 13.83 -7.11
N VAL A 185 11.58 14.53 -7.78
CA VAL A 185 13.03 14.35 -7.60
C VAL A 185 13.50 14.73 -6.19
N LYS A 186 12.82 15.70 -5.55
CA LYS A 186 13.11 16.09 -4.16
C LYS A 186 12.70 14.99 -3.18
N TYR A 187 11.54 14.37 -3.42
CA TYR A 187 10.98 13.34 -2.52
C TYR A 187 11.56 11.94 -2.79
N PHE A 188 12.01 11.67 -4.02
CA PHE A 188 12.56 10.39 -4.47
C PHE A 188 13.88 10.62 -5.22
N PRO A 189 14.99 10.89 -4.51
CA PRO A 189 16.27 11.25 -5.15
C PRO A 189 16.89 10.12 -5.98
N SER A 190 16.55 8.85 -5.70
CA SER A 190 17.07 7.67 -6.42
C SER A 190 16.14 7.17 -7.51
N LEU A 191 15.07 7.91 -7.81
CA LEU A 191 14.04 7.47 -8.76
C LEU A 191 14.63 7.30 -10.16
N ARG A 192 14.21 6.25 -10.87
CA ARG A 192 14.62 5.96 -12.25
C ARG A 192 13.44 5.68 -13.16
N VAL A 193 12.36 5.14 -12.60
CA VAL A 193 11.16 4.77 -13.33
C VAL A 193 9.97 5.46 -12.69
N ILE A 194 9.20 6.17 -13.52
CA ILE A 194 8.00 6.88 -13.09
C ILE A 194 6.85 6.42 -13.97
N ALA A 195 5.74 6.03 -13.35
CA ALA A 195 4.52 5.69 -14.03
C ALA A 195 3.35 6.50 -13.49
N PHE A 196 2.48 6.93 -14.39
CA PHE A 196 1.22 7.60 -14.07
C PHE A 196 0.11 6.76 -14.69
N ARG A 197 -0.79 6.22 -13.86
CA ARG A 197 -1.90 5.35 -14.31
C ARG A 197 -3.25 5.92 -13.90
N GLU A 198 -4.24 5.74 -14.78
CA GLU A 198 -5.63 6.15 -14.55
C GLU A 198 -5.76 7.56 -13.95
N VAL A 199 -4.94 8.50 -14.44
CA VAL A 199 -4.94 9.90 -14.00
C VAL A 199 -5.51 10.81 -15.08
N CYS A 200 -6.45 11.66 -14.69
CA CYS A 200 -7.08 12.64 -15.58
C CYS A 200 -6.24 13.93 -15.71
N PHE A 201 -4.99 13.83 -16.20
CA PHE A 201 -4.07 14.97 -16.33
C PHE A 201 -3.79 15.32 -17.80
N ASP A 202 -4.74 15.90 -18.52
CA ASP A 202 -4.51 16.13 -19.95
C ASP A 202 -3.48 17.25 -20.27
N PRO A 203 -3.34 18.36 -19.50
CA PRO A 203 -2.26 19.34 -19.76
C PRO A 203 -1.04 19.23 -18.83
N VAL A 204 -1.20 18.71 -17.61
CA VAL A 204 -0.17 18.81 -16.56
C VAL A 204 0.86 17.67 -16.61
N VAL A 205 0.43 16.46 -16.97
CA VAL A 205 1.34 15.29 -17.05
C VAL A 205 2.37 15.46 -18.16
N THR A 206 2.01 16.01 -19.32
CA THR A 206 2.96 16.28 -20.41
C THR A 206 4.08 17.23 -19.98
N SER A 207 3.78 18.20 -19.11
CA SER A 207 4.74 19.17 -18.60
C SER A 207 5.61 18.59 -17.47
N LEU A 208 5.02 17.81 -16.56
CA LEU A 208 5.73 17.14 -15.47
C LEU A 208 6.66 16.02 -15.96
N ILE A 209 6.22 15.23 -16.94
CA ILE A 209 7.04 14.21 -17.61
C ILE A 209 8.27 14.86 -18.25
N ARG A 210 8.10 15.96 -19.00
CA ARG A 210 9.24 16.67 -19.61
C ARG A 210 10.25 17.16 -18.58
N LEU A 211 9.81 17.68 -17.43
CA LEU A 211 10.71 18.15 -16.37
C LEU A 211 11.46 17.01 -15.68
N ALA A 212 10.82 15.84 -15.51
CA ALA A 212 11.48 14.66 -14.96
C ALA A 212 12.52 14.09 -15.93
N TYR A 213 12.16 13.91 -17.20
CA TYR A 213 13.08 13.38 -18.24
C TYR A 213 14.28 14.29 -18.55
N LEU A 214 14.18 15.61 -18.31
CA LEU A 214 15.32 16.52 -18.50
C LEU A 214 16.35 16.45 -17.37
N LYS A 215 16.07 15.72 -16.28
CA LYS A 215 16.97 15.55 -15.14
C LYS A 215 17.56 14.14 -15.00
N PHE A 216 17.11 13.19 -15.84
CA PHE A 216 17.64 11.81 -15.93
C PHE A 216 18.39 11.62 -17.24
#